data_AF-A0A2G9S128-F1
#
_entry.id   AF-A0A2G9S128-F1
#
_cell.length_a   1.000
_cell.length_b   1.000
_cell.length_c   1.000
_cell.angle_alpha   90.00
_cell.angle_beta   90.00
_cell.angle_gamma   90.00
#
_symmetry.space_group_name_H-M   'P 1'
#
loop_
_entity.id
_entity.type
_entity.pdbx_description
1 polymer ?
#
loop_
_entity_poly.entity_id
_entity_poly.type
_entity_poly.pdbx_seq_one_letter_code
_entity_poly.pdbx_strand_id
1 'polypeptide(L)'
;FDLNHWLNSAKPSMSERSKLLESVHLALTLCGLEPEEELLMPFNIFCKHWSSILRYQFPDHYSDCLRLLMQSSSEQLLSPECWRTSLKAIGCYSPRVPPNNVKSDNKDPLMFPNCSNKTMLSAEQVLETIKWLSDFFYKLRLSKSDFQSFGLLSKWSLYMSEVKIFLEYLVKSLIDYEVLSIKLEPMGSHTVQTALSAVTPG
;
A
#
# COMPACT_ATOMS: atom_id res chain seq x y z
N PHE A 1 17.13 14.78 12.23
CA PHE A 1 17.38 13.33 12.38
C PHE A 1 17.30 12.68 11.01
N ASP A 2 18.37 12.01 10.56
CA ASP A 2 18.37 11.30 9.28
C ASP A 2 17.94 9.84 9.50
N LEU A 3 16.66 9.58 9.27
CA LEU A 3 16.07 8.26 9.52
C LEU A 3 16.62 7.19 8.57
N ASN A 4 16.88 7.52 7.30
CA ASN A 4 17.38 6.53 6.35
C ASN A 4 18.81 6.11 6.71
N HIS A 5 19.64 7.06 7.12
CA HIS A 5 20.97 6.74 7.63
C HIS A 5 20.90 5.85 8.88
N TRP A 6 20.02 6.17 9.83
CA TRP A 6 19.85 5.37 11.05
C TRP A 6 19.39 3.94 10.75
N LEU A 7 18.36 3.76 9.91
CA LEU A 7 17.84 2.44 9.54
C LEU A 7 18.94 1.54 8.94
N ASN A 8 19.78 2.09 8.05
CA ASN A 8 20.80 1.30 7.36
C ASN A 8 22.08 1.09 8.18
N SER A 9 22.47 2.06 8.99
CA SER A 9 23.74 2.02 9.73
C SER A 9 23.58 1.34 11.09
N ALA A 10 22.54 1.71 11.85
CA ALA A 10 22.29 1.15 13.17
C ALA A 10 21.57 -0.20 13.12
N LYS A 11 20.86 -0.50 12.01
CA LYS A 11 20.09 -1.73 11.80
C LYS A 11 19.21 -2.07 13.02
N PRO A 12 18.29 -1.17 13.39
CA PRO A 12 17.47 -1.32 14.58
C PRO A 12 16.63 -2.60 14.53
N SER A 13 16.35 -3.14 15.72
CA SER A 13 15.48 -4.30 15.89
C SER A 13 14.06 -4.04 15.41
N MET A 14 13.29 -5.10 15.18
CA MET A 14 11.87 -4.99 14.82
C MET A 14 11.07 -4.17 15.84
N SER A 15 11.32 -4.38 17.14
CA SER A 15 10.63 -3.67 18.22
C SER A 15 10.90 -2.17 18.20
N GLU A 16 12.15 -1.75 17.97
CA GLU A 16 12.50 -0.33 17.85
C GLU A 16 11.85 0.32 16.63
N ARG A 17 11.83 -0.37 15.48
CA ARG A 17 11.14 0.08 14.28
C ARG A 17 9.63 0.23 14.51
N SER A 18 8.99 -0.72 15.20
CA SER A 18 7.56 -0.66 15.50
C SER A 18 7.22 0.51 16.45
N LYS A 19 8.03 0.74 17.49
CA LYS A 19 7.85 1.92 18.38
C LYS A 19 7.99 3.24 17.63
N LEU A 20 8.97 3.31 16.73
CA LEU A 20 9.14 4.49 15.87
C LEU A 20 7.94 4.67 14.94
N LEU A 21 7.46 3.59 14.31
CA LEU A 21 6.27 3.62 13.44
C LEU A 21 5.06 4.18 14.17
N GLU A 22 4.77 3.69 15.38
CA GLU A 22 3.66 4.19 16.22
C GLU A 22 3.84 5.67 16.58
N SER A 23 5.06 6.09 16.88
CA SER A 23 5.36 7.50 17.19
C SER A 23 5.17 8.41 15.98
N VAL A 24 5.64 8.00 14.80
CA VAL A 24 5.45 8.73 13.54
C VAL A 24 3.96 8.79 13.18
N HIS A 25 3.23 7.68 13.33
CA HIS A 25 1.80 7.63 13.11
C HIS A 25 1.06 8.60 14.03
N LEU A 26 1.35 8.58 15.33
CA LEU A 26 0.74 9.48 16.30
C LEU A 26 0.99 10.95 15.91
N ALA A 27 2.22 11.28 15.53
CA ALA A 27 2.55 12.63 15.08
C ALA A 27 1.77 13.04 13.81
N LEU A 28 1.58 12.13 12.85
CA LEU A 28 0.72 12.38 11.68
C LEU A 28 -0.74 12.61 12.09
N THR A 29 -1.28 11.85 13.04
CA THR A 29 -2.66 12.06 13.52
C THR A 29 -2.83 13.38 14.27
N LEU A 30 -1.80 13.84 14.98
CA LEU A 30 -1.80 15.15 15.64
C LEU A 30 -1.74 16.32 14.66
N CYS A 31 -1.21 16.10 13.44
CA CYS A 31 -1.30 17.07 12.36
C CYS A 31 -2.73 17.14 11.77
N GLY A 32 -3.55 16.11 11.96
CA GLY A 32 -4.95 16.09 11.56
C GLY A 32 -5.22 15.78 10.09
N LEU A 33 -6.50 15.86 9.73
CA LEU A 33 -7.02 15.65 8.37
C LEU A 33 -6.53 16.71 7.38
N GLU A 34 -6.52 17.96 7.82
CA GLU A 34 -6.06 19.13 7.07
C GLU A 34 -5.00 19.85 7.91
N PRO A 35 -3.72 19.50 7.75
CA PRO A 35 -2.65 20.12 8.53
C PRO A 35 -2.59 21.64 8.33
N GLU A 36 -2.56 22.36 9.43
CA GLU A 36 -2.39 23.82 9.45
C GLU A 36 -1.04 24.25 8.86
N GLU A 37 -0.93 25.51 8.40
CA GLU A 37 0.25 26.03 7.72
C GLU A 37 1.54 25.85 8.56
N GLU A 38 1.44 26.10 9.87
CA GLU A 38 2.53 25.93 10.83
C GLU A 38 2.96 24.46 10.99
N LEU A 39 2.05 23.52 10.70
CA LEU A 39 2.27 22.08 10.80
C LEU A 39 2.67 21.42 9.47
N LEU A 40 2.66 22.15 8.34
CA LEU A 40 3.00 21.57 7.04
C LEU A 40 4.44 21.03 6.99
N MET A 41 5.40 21.75 7.55
CA MET A 41 6.79 21.29 7.60
C MET A 41 6.95 19.99 8.41
N PRO A 42 6.50 19.91 9.69
CA PRO A 42 6.58 18.66 10.45
C PRO A 42 5.77 17.53 9.81
N PHE A 43 4.56 17.79 9.29
CA PHE A 43 3.76 16.80 8.58
C PHE A 43 4.54 16.16 7.41
N ASN A 44 5.17 16.98 6.57
CA ASN A 44 5.97 16.50 5.44
C ASN A 44 7.18 15.67 5.89
N ILE A 45 7.81 16.02 7.02
CA ILE A 45 8.89 15.22 7.61
C ILE A 45 8.37 13.86 8.07
N PHE A 46 7.23 13.82 8.77
CA PHE A 46 6.63 12.58 9.23
C PHE A 46 6.16 11.68 8.09
N CYS A 47 5.61 12.23 7.00
CA CYS A 47 5.31 11.46 5.78
C CYS A 47 6.57 10.81 5.17
N LYS A 48 7.70 11.55 5.13
CA LYS A 48 8.99 10.99 4.70
C LYS A 48 9.49 9.90 5.64
N HIS A 49 9.28 10.06 6.95
CA HIS A 49 9.68 9.06 7.94
C HIS A 49 8.84 7.79 7.80
N TRP A 50 7.52 7.94 7.73
CA TRP A 50 6.56 6.88 7.48
C TRP A 50 6.92 6.04 6.25
N SER A 51 7.11 6.70 5.10
CA SER A 51 7.49 6.01 3.86
C SER A 51 8.87 5.34 3.90
N SER A 52 9.79 5.85 4.73
CA SER A 52 11.12 5.24 4.91
C SER A 52 11.01 3.96 5.74
N ILE A 53 10.21 3.96 6.81
CA ILE A 53 9.95 2.77 7.65
C ILE A 53 9.22 1.71 6.84
N LEU A 54 8.15 2.08 6.13
CA LEU A 54 7.36 1.15 5.31
C LEU A 54 8.22 0.45 4.25
N ARG A 55 9.21 1.14 3.65
CA ARG A 55 10.11 0.54 2.65
C ARG A 55 11.23 -0.28 3.24
N TYR A 56 11.67 0.03 4.45
CA TYR A 56 12.83 -0.61 5.05
C TYR A 56 12.50 -2.06 5.42
N GLN A 57 13.14 -3.01 4.71
CA GLN A 57 12.85 -4.44 4.82
C GLN A 57 11.36 -4.75 4.56
N PHE A 58 10.75 -4.07 3.60
CA PHE A 58 9.40 -4.42 3.16
C PHE A 58 9.32 -5.93 2.83
N PRO A 59 8.28 -6.67 3.29
CA PRO A 59 7.02 -6.18 3.86
C PRO A 59 6.90 -6.18 5.39
N ASP A 60 8.01 -6.18 6.16
CA ASP A 60 8.02 -6.34 7.63
C ASP A 60 6.93 -5.52 8.37
N HIS A 61 6.82 -4.22 8.06
CA HIS A 61 5.88 -3.30 8.72
C HIS A 61 4.61 -3.02 7.92
N TYR A 62 4.41 -3.68 6.79
CA TYR A 62 3.30 -3.41 5.88
C TYR A 62 1.93 -3.54 6.58
N SER A 63 1.69 -4.64 7.27
CA SER A 63 0.40 -4.92 7.91
C SER A 63 0.09 -3.92 9.03
N ASP A 64 1.09 -3.52 9.82
CA ASP A 64 0.92 -2.50 10.85
C ASP A 64 0.64 -1.12 10.25
N CYS A 65 1.38 -0.73 9.20
CA CYS A 65 1.14 0.51 8.47
C CYS A 65 -0.30 0.57 7.93
N LEU A 66 -0.76 -0.51 7.28
CA LEU A 66 -2.11 -0.58 6.74
C LEU A 66 -3.17 -0.52 7.84
N ARG A 67 -2.97 -1.25 8.95
CA ARG A 67 -3.87 -1.23 10.10
C ARG A 67 -4.03 0.18 10.66
N LEU A 68 -2.91 0.87 10.90
CA LEU A 68 -2.89 2.24 11.44
C LEU A 68 -3.58 3.23 10.49
N LEU A 69 -3.28 3.18 9.18
CA LEU A 69 -3.97 3.99 8.17
C LEU A 69 -5.48 3.80 8.23
N MET A 70 -5.95 2.55 8.24
CA MET A 70 -7.37 2.23 8.21
C MET A 70 -8.08 2.69 9.49
N GLN A 71 -7.46 2.46 10.66
CA GLN A 71 -8.00 2.87 11.95
C GLN A 71 -8.20 4.39 12.02
N SER A 72 -7.14 5.16 11.79
CA SER A 72 -7.21 6.62 11.91
C SER A 72 -7.98 7.28 10.76
N SER A 73 -8.02 6.69 9.57
CA SER A 73 -8.92 7.15 8.49
C SER A 73 -10.39 6.99 8.87
N SER A 74 -10.75 5.91 9.60
CA SER A 74 -12.13 5.67 10.05
C SER A 74 -12.64 6.67 11.09
N GLU A 75 -11.73 7.44 11.67
CA GLU A 75 -11.95 8.51 12.64
C GLU A 75 -11.65 9.90 12.06
N GLN A 76 -11.29 9.97 10.77
CA GLN A 76 -10.93 11.20 10.07
C GLN A 76 -9.76 11.97 10.71
N LEU A 77 -8.77 11.23 11.22
CA LEU A 77 -7.61 11.80 11.93
C LEU A 77 -6.37 11.99 11.03
N LEU A 78 -6.39 11.52 9.78
CA LEU A 78 -5.22 11.53 8.91
C LEU A 78 -5.50 12.28 7.61
N SER A 79 -4.54 13.06 7.14
CA SER A 79 -4.59 13.58 5.78
C SER A 79 -4.59 12.46 4.73
N PRO A 80 -5.36 12.58 3.63
CA PRO A 80 -5.29 11.64 2.50
C PRO A 80 -3.88 11.55 1.87
N GLU A 81 -3.01 12.54 2.10
CA GLU A 81 -1.60 12.47 1.68
C GLU A 81 -0.85 11.31 2.34
N CYS A 82 -1.24 10.87 3.56
CA CYS A 82 -0.65 9.69 4.20
C CYS A 82 -0.90 8.42 3.36
N TRP A 83 -2.09 8.28 2.76
CA TRP A 83 -2.39 7.20 1.83
C TRP A 83 -1.56 7.31 0.55
N ARG A 84 -1.48 8.50 -0.06
CA ARG A 84 -0.69 8.71 -1.29
C ARG A 84 0.79 8.40 -1.09
N THR A 85 1.36 8.90 0.01
CA THR A 85 2.73 8.61 0.42
C THR A 85 2.95 7.12 0.62
N SER A 86 2.02 6.41 1.26
CA SER A 86 2.11 4.95 1.46
C SER A 86 2.08 4.18 0.15
N LEU A 87 1.11 4.50 -0.73
CA LEU A 87 0.95 3.86 -2.04
C LEU A 87 2.14 4.11 -2.95
N LYS A 88 2.71 5.33 -2.92
CA LYS A 88 3.95 5.64 -3.63
C LYS A 88 5.12 4.81 -3.08
N ALA A 89 5.21 4.65 -1.76
CA ALA A 89 6.29 3.92 -1.11
C ALA A 89 6.33 2.43 -1.50
N ILE A 90 5.17 1.79 -1.68
CA ILE A 90 5.06 0.37 -2.09
C ILE A 90 4.96 0.18 -3.62
N GLY A 91 5.06 1.25 -4.39
CA GLY A 91 5.03 1.20 -5.86
C GLY A 91 3.63 1.04 -6.48
N CYS A 92 2.55 1.29 -5.73
CA CYS A 92 1.17 1.31 -6.22
C CYS A 92 0.84 2.59 -7.02
N TYR A 93 1.69 3.61 -6.97
CA TYR A 93 1.45 4.86 -7.66
C TYR A 93 2.09 4.82 -9.06
N SER A 94 1.29 4.49 -10.08
CA SER A 94 1.61 4.90 -11.44
C SER A 94 1.18 6.36 -11.59
N PRO A 95 2.06 7.30 -11.99
CA PRO A 95 1.56 8.55 -12.54
C PRO A 95 0.64 8.14 -13.69
N ARG A 96 -0.62 8.58 -13.65
CA ARG A 96 -1.52 8.42 -14.79
C ARG A 96 -0.86 9.18 -15.92
N VAL A 97 -0.23 8.48 -16.86
CA VAL A 97 0.20 9.09 -18.12
C VAL A 97 -1.11 9.42 -18.84
N PRO A 98 -1.47 10.70 -19.03
CA PRO A 98 -2.63 11.02 -19.86
C PRO A 98 -2.35 10.45 -21.26
N PRO A 99 -3.36 9.86 -21.94
CA PRO A 99 -3.19 9.34 -23.28
C PRO A 99 -3.13 10.51 -24.24
N ASN A 100 -1.99 11.22 -24.30
CA ASN A 100 -1.63 12.10 -25.40
C ASN A 100 -0.16 12.49 -25.32
N ASN A 101 0.61 11.93 -26.25
CA ASN A 101 1.79 12.49 -26.90
C ASN A 101 2.52 13.64 -26.18
N VAL A 102 3.46 13.30 -25.29
CA VAL A 102 4.71 14.08 -25.18
C VAL A 102 5.84 13.10 -24.86
N LYS A 103 6.81 12.99 -25.78
CA LYS A 103 8.14 12.46 -25.46
C LYS A 103 8.74 13.41 -24.41
N SER A 104 8.69 13.02 -23.15
CA SER A 104 9.26 13.81 -22.06
C SER A 104 10.48 13.07 -21.51
N ASP A 105 11.66 13.54 -21.91
CA ASP A 105 12.98 13.20 -21.37
C ASP A 105 13.21 13.73 -19.94
N ASN A 106 12.15 14.02 -19.18
CA ASN A 106 12.30 14.46 -17.79
C ASN A 106 12.33 13.27 -16.84
N LYS A 107 13.56 12.85 -16.49
CA LYS A 107 13.81 12.17 -15.23
C LYS A 107 13.37 13.10 -14.10
N ASP A 108 12.21 12.81 -13.51
CA ASP A 108 11.74 13.43 -12.27
C ASP A 108 12.86 13.31 -11.21
N PRO A 109 13.29 14.40 -10.53
CA PRO A 109 14.27 14.34 -9.45
C PRO A 109 13.86 13.44 -8.28
N LEU A 110 12.60 13.00 -8.24
CA LEU A 110 12.07 12.05 -7.26
C LEU A 110 12.06 10.59 -7.74
N MET A 111 12.54 10.29 -8.95
CA MET A 111 12.93 8.93 -9.32
C MET A 111 14.20 8.57 -8.56
N PHE A 112 14.02 8.00 -7.37
CA PHE A 112 15.11 7.44 -6.60
C PHE A 112 15.77 6.31 -7.40
N PRO A 113 17.08 6.40 -7.67
CA PRO A 113 17.82 5.37 -8.39
C PRO A 113 17.89 4.11 -7.52
N ASN A 114 17.69 2.95 -8.14
CA ASN A 114 17.75 1.59 -7.58
C ASN A 114 16.51 1.12 -6.80
N CYS A 115 15.41 0.87 -7.51
CA CYS A 115 14.44 -0.16 -7.12
C CYS A 115 14.73 -1.45 -7.93
N SER A 116 15.94 -1.97 -7.82
CA SER A 116 16.39 -3.18 -8.54
C SER A 116 16.08 -4.48 -7.79
N ASN A 117 15.57 -4.40 -6.55
CA ASN A 117 15.00 -5.52 -5.80
C ASN A 117 13.60 -5.11 -5.33
N LYS A 118 12.59 -5.22 -6.20
CA LYS A 118 11.18 -5.04 -5.79
C LYS A 118 10.79 -6.23 -4.92
N THR A 119 11.03 -6.16 -3.61
CA THR A 119 10.35 -7.06 -2.67
C THR A 119 8.87 -6.74 -2.73
N MET A 120 8.08 -7.64 -3.33
CA MET A 120 6.63 -7.52 -3.46
C MET A 120 5.96 -8.37 -2.38
N LEU A 121 4.69 -8.08 -2.06
CA LEU A 121 3.86 -8.93 -1.19
C LEU A 121 3.67 -10.28 -1.86
N SER A 122 3.77 -11.40 -1.13
CA SER A 122 3.44 -12.71 -1.68
C SER A 122 1.96 -12.81 -2.09
N ALA A 123 1.61 -13.76 -2.96
CA ALA A 123 0.22 -14.01 -3.35
C ALA A 123 -0.69 -14.27 -2.12
N GLU A 124 -0.19 -15.00 -1.12
CA GLU A 124 -0.87 -15.24 0.15
C GLU A 124 -1.11 -13.93 0.92
N GLN A 125 -0.08 -13.10 1.09
CA GLN A 125 -0.20 -11.80 1.76
C GLN A 125 -1.21 -10.88 1.05
N VAL A 126 -1.26 -10.92 -0.28
CA VAL A 126 -2.23 -10.15 -1.07
C VAL A 126 -3.66 -10.64 -0.81
N LEU A 127 -3.90 -11.95 -0.80
CA LEU A 127 -5.22 -12.53 -0.50
C LEU A 127 -5.67 -12.22 0.93
N GLU A 128 -4.77 -12.38 1.90
CA GLU A 128 -5.03 -12.03 3.30
C GLU A 128 -5.37 -10.56 3.46
N THR A 129 -4.66 -9.67 2.76
CA THR A 129 -4.93 -8.24 2.77
C THR A 129 -6.33 -7.93 2.22
N ILE A 130 -6.69 -8.49 1.07
CA ILE A 130 -8.02 -8.28 0.46
C ILE A 130 -9.11 -8.72 1.44
N LYS A 131 -8.96 -9.93 2.02
CA LYS A 131 -9.91 -10.46 3.00
C LYS A 131 -10.00 -9.56 4.24
N TRP A 132 -8.87 -9.15 4.79
CA TRP A 132 -8.81 -8.29 5.96
C TRP A 132 -9.46 -6.91 5.70
N LEU A 133 -9.24 -6.31 4.53
CA LEU A 133 -9.90 -5.06 4.13
C LEU A 133 -11.42 -5.22 4.03
N SER A 134 -11.89 -6.31 3.42
CA SER A 134 -13.32 -6.62 3.36
C SER A 134 -13.92 -6.77 4.75
N ASP A 135 -13.27 -7.54 5.63
CA ASP A 135 -13.71 -7.72 7.02
C ASP A 135 -13.70 -6.40 7.80
N PHE A 136 -12.68 -5.56 7.60
CA PHE A 136 -12.57 -4.25 8.25
C PHE A 136 -13.75 -3.36 7.86
N PHE A 137 -14.02 -3.19 6.56
CA PHE A 137 -15.12 -2.33 6.11
C PHE A 137 -16.49 -2.89 6.49
N TYR A 138 -16.66 -4.21 6.48
CA TYR A 138 -17.88 -4.86 6.95
C TYR A 138 -18.12 -4.59 8.44
N LYS A 139 -17.12 -4.83 9.29
CA LYS A 139 -17.19 -4.53 10.73
C LYS A 139 -17.42 -3.03 10.97
N LEU A 140 -16.73 -2.17 10.23
CA LEU A 140 -16.87 -0.72 10.38
C LEU A 140 -18.32 -0.28 10.13
N ARG A 141 -18.93 -0.79 9.05
CA ARG A 141 -20.34 -0.52 8.71
C ARG A 141 -21.29 -0.93 9.83
N LEU A 142 -21.04 -2.06 10.50
CA LEU A 142 -21.89 -2.55 11.58
C LEU A 142 -21.62 -1.85 12.92
N SER A 143 -20.40 -1.37 13.15
CA SER A 143 -19.98 -0.86 14.47
C SER A 143 -20.43 0.56 14.80
N LYS A 144 -20.63 1.45 13.82
CA LYS A 144 -21.05 2.84 14.09
C LYS A 144 -22.43 3.11 13.53
N SER A 145 -23.33 3.62 14.38
CA SER A 145 -24.72 3.97 14.00
C SER A 145 -24.76 4.87 12.76
N ASP A 146 -23.86 5.84 12.66
CA ASP A 146 -23.77 6.75 11.50
C ASP A 146 -23.53 5.99 10.17
N PHE A 147 -22.70 4.94 10.19
CA PHE A 147 -22.41 4.16 8.98
C PHE A 147 -23.57 3.24 8.60
N GLN A 148 -24.40 2.82 9.55
CA GLN A 148 -25.61 2.07 9.26
C GLN A 148 -26.66 2.93 8.57
N SER A 149 -26.81 4.20 9.01
CA SER A 149 -27.83 5.12 8.52
C SER A 149 -27.43 5.83 7.22
N PHE A 150 -26.16 6.27 7.08
CA PHE A 150 -25.69 7.08 5.95
C PHE A 150 -24.74 6.33 5.01
N GLY A 151 -24.42 5.07 5.32
CA GLY A 151 -23.49 4.26 4.54
C GLY A 151 -22.03 4.62 4.73
N LEU A 152 -21.14 3.71 4.32
CA LEU A 152 -19.69 3.79 4.49
C LEU A 152 -19.06 5.02 3.80
N LEU A 153 -19.59 5.39 2.63
CA LEU A 153 -19.05 6.46 1.79
C LEU A 153 -19.20 7.86 2.40
N SER A 154 -20.10 8.04 3.37
CA SER A 154 -20.33 9.34 4.03
C SER A 154 -19.09 9.89 4.72
N LYS A 155 -18.24 9.03 5.32
CA LYS A 155 -16.99 9.45 6.00
C LYS A 155 -15.71 9.04 5.27
N TRP A 156 -15.79 8.07 4.35
CA TRP A 156 -14.63 7.54 3.62
C TRP A 156 -14.38 8.18 2.27
N SER A 157 -15.30 9.02 1.76
CA SER A 157 -15.19 9.67 0.44
C SER A 157 -13.82 10.31 0.18
N LEU A 158 -13.22 10.93 1.20
CA LEU A 158 -11.90 11.58 1.14
C LEU A 158 -10.72 10.63 0.90
N TYR A 159 -10.86 9.34 1.21
CA TYR A 159 -9.81 8.32 1.05
C TYR A 159 -10.14 7.29 -0.03
N MET A 160 -11.39 7.25 -0.52
CA MET A 160 -11.84 6.19 -1.43
C MET A 160 -11.06 6.13 -2.74
N SER A 161 -10.53 7.26 -3.21
CA SER A 161 -9.68 7.30 -4.40
C SER A 161 -8.42 6.45 -4.20
N GLU A 162 -7.72 6.66 -3.09
CA GLU A 162 -6.51 5.94 -2.72
C GLU A 162 -6.79 4.48 -2.35
N VAL A 163 -7.87 4.20 -1.61
CA VAL A 163 -8.30 2.82 -1.30
C VAL A 163 -8.60 2.04 -2.58
N LYS A 164 -9.23 2.67 -3.58
CA LYS A 164 -9.47 2.05 -4.89
C LYS A 164 -8.16 1.71 -5.59
N ILE A 165 -7.22 2.66 -5.67
CA ILE A 165 -5.89 2.41 -6.26
C ILE A 165 -5.19 1.23 -5.56
N PHE A 166 -5.31 1.14 -4.24
CA PHE A 166 -4.74 0.04 -3.48
C PHE A 166 -5.36 -1.32 -3.83
N LEU A 167 -6.69 -1.41 -3.87
CA LEU A 167 -7.40 -2.63 -4.25
C LEU A 167 -7.07 -3.05 -5.70
N GLU A 168 -6.99 -2.10 -6.63
CA GLU A 168 -6.58 -2.35 -8.01
C GLU A 168 -5.16 -2.95 -8.07
N TYR A 169 -4.22 -2.42 -7.26
CA TYR A 169 -2.87 -2.98 -7.15
C TYR A 169 -2.87 -4.42 -6.62
N LEU A 170 -3.65 -4.70 -5.58
CA LEU A 170 -3.72 -6.04 -4.99
C LEU A 170 -4.28 -7.05 -6.02
N VAL A 171 -5.39 -6.72 -6.67
CA VAL A 171 -5.99 -7.57 -7.72
C VAL A 171 -5.03 -7.76 -8.88
N LYS A 172 -4.38 -6.69 -9.34
CA LYS A 172 -3.36 -6.77 -10.41
C LYS A 172 -2.20 -7.70 -10.02
N SER A 173 -1.75 -7.63 -8.76
CA SER A 173 -0.67 -8.50 -8.28
C SER A 173 -1.06 -9.98 -8.36
N LEU A 174 -2.30 -10.34 -8.00
CA LEU A 174 -2.79 -11.71 -8.16
C LEU A 174 -2.81 -12.15 -9.62
N ILE A 175 -3.28 -11.29 -10.53
CA ILE A 175 -3.25 -11.57 -11.97
C ILE A 175 -1.81 -11.80 -12.43
N ASP A 176 -0.88 -10.93 -12.02
CA ASP A 176 0.53 -11.05 -12.39
C ASP A 176 1.14 -12.36 -11.83
N TYR A 177 0.73 -12.82 -10.63
CA TYR A 177 1.12 -14.13 -10.08
C TYR A 177 0.60 -15.31 -10.90
N GLU A 178 -0.68 -15.28 -11.31
CA GLU A 178 -1.26 -16.33 -12.16
C GLU A 178 -0.63 -16.35 -13.57
N VAL A 179 -0.33 -15.19 -14.14
CA VAL A 179 0.38 -15.14 -15.42
C VAL A 179 1.80 -15.72 -15.31
N LEU A 180 2.48 -15.47 -14.19
CA LEU A 180 3.81 -16.03 -13.93
C LEU A 180 3.74 -17.55 -13.69
N SER A 181 2.73 -18.05 -12.98
CA SER A 181 2.55 -19.49 -12.76
C SER A 181 2.39 -20.22 -14.09
N ILE A 182 1.53 -19.71 -14.99
CA ILE A 182 1.31 -20.27 -16.34
C ILE A 182 2.60 -20.26 -17.17
N LYS A 183 3.39 -19.17 -17.12
CA LYS A 183 4.65 -19.07 -17.88
C LYS A 183 5.71 -20.06 -17.41
N LEU A 184 5.71 -20.40 -16.12
CA LEU A 184 6.70 -21.26 -15.49
C LEU A 184 6.23 -22.71 -15.35
N GLU A 185 4.98 -23.03 -15.70
CA GLU A 185 4.48 -24.41 -15.67
C GLU A 185 5.33 -25.31 -16.60
N PRO A 186 6.01 -26.34 -16.07
CA PRO A 186 6.71 -27.30 -16.91
C PRO A 186 5.70 -28.06 -17.77
N MET A 187 6.06 -28.37 -19.03
CA MET A 187 5.19 -29.14 -19.94
C MET A 187 4.80 -30.53 -19.43
N GLY A 188 5.42 -31.03 -18.35
CA GLY A 188 5.06 -32.26 -17.65
C GLY A 188 4.09 -32.09 -16.48
N SER A 189 3.56 -30.90 -16.22
CA SER A 189 2.58 -30.65 -15.16
C SER A 189 1.29 -31.43 -15.41
N HIS A 190 0.67 -31.96 -14.35
CA HIS A 190 -0.61 -32.66 -14.42
C HIS A 190 -1.69 -31.79 -15.08
N THR A 191 -1.67 -30.47 -14.86
CA THR A 191 -2.58 -29.50 -15.50
C THR A 191 -2.42 -29.49 -17.02
N VAL A 192 -1.17 -29.42 -17.51
CA VAL A 192 -0.84 -29.41 -18.94
C VAL A 192 -1.15 -30.75 -19.60
N GLN A 193 -0.86 -31.87 -18.91
CA GLN A 193 -1.18 -33.21 -19.41
C GLN A 193 -2.68 -33.46 -19.50
N THR A 194 -3.46 -32.98 -18.52
CA THR A 194 -4.92 -33.05 -18.52
C THR A 194 -5.52 -32.17 -19.62
N ALA A 195 -4.96 -30.98 -19.85
CA ALA A 195 -5.36 -30.10 -20.94
C ALA A 195 -5.03 -30.69 -22.33
N LEU A 196 -3.83 -31.29 -22.51
CA LEU A 196 -3.46 -31.95 -23.77
C LEU A 196 -4.40 -33.11 -24.12
N SER A 197 -4.74 -33.94 -23.13
CA SER A 197 -5.62 -35.09 -23.33
C SER A 197 -7.07 -34.70 -23.61
N ALA A 198 -7.49 -33.49 -23.23
CA ALA A 198 -8.79 -32.91 -23.60
C ALA A 198 -8.84 -32.31 -25.01
N VAL A 199 -7.68 -32.04 -25.64
CA VAL A 199 -7.59 -31.35 -26.95
C VAL A 199 -7.33 -32.32 -28.11
N THR A 200 -6.85 -33.55 -27.86
CA THR A 200 -6.78 -34.60 -28.89
C THR A 200 -8.17 -35.14 -29.25
N PRO A 201 -8.70 -34.90 -30.47
CA PRO A 201 -9.86 -35.62 -30.96
C PRO A 201 -9.42 -37.05 -31.33
N GLY A 202 -10.23 -38.04 -30.94
CA GLY A 202 -10.09 -39.43 -31.42
C GLY A 202 -10.40 -39.57 -32.90
#